data_AF-A0AAD5BTC2-F1
#
_entry.id   AF-A0AAD5BTC2-F1
#
_cell.length_a   1.000
_cell.length_b   1.000
_cell.length_c   1.000
_cell.angle_alpha   90.00
_cell.angle_beta   90.00
_cell.angle_gamma   90.00
#
_symmetry.space_group_name_H-M   'P 1'
#
loop_
_entity.id
_entity.type
_entity.pdbx_description
1 polymer ?
#
loop_
_entity_poly.entity_id
_entity_poly.type
_entity_poly.pdbx_seq_one_letter_code
_entity_poly.pdbx_strand_id
1 'polypeptide(L)'
;MANDPSLVTEIGPDGLLRESPVVAHTERMIEEEQLQLRKYIDENYSKIRDVERELSNLTMEMKLTAGPKKAALEHMRKKIELATERIRFAKLKEEEAKKAWEAASKAVKDEEAVKQKLCDDLNNLVQESSNSQFARLEELKRRLEALNPRRSPALIGTAETPVQPAATTASSDASVPNVVEPPTESSKSNVESKTSGDVEGRGKKKNTMQGRGKGIGAIPKNRGSSWTGAGFD
;
A
#
# COMPACT_ATOMS: atom_id res chain seq x y z
N MET A 1 -72.06 -41.33 -50.32
CA MET A 1 -72.42 -41.74 -48.96
C MET A 1 -72.43 -43.26 -48.95
N ALA A 2 -71.35 -43.86 -48.48
CA ALA A 2 -71.21 -45.31 -48.40
C ALA A 2 -71.48 -45.68 -46.93
N ASN A 3 -72.60 -46.35 -46.68
CA ASN A 3 -72.91 -46.91 -45.37
C ASN A 3 -72.16 -48.23 -45.25
N ASP A 4 -71.11 -48.25 -44.42
CA ASP A 4 -70.37 -49.46 -44.09
C ASP A 4 -71.27 -50.44 -43.31
N PRO A 5 -71.37 -51.72 -43.74
CA PRO A 5 -72.28 -52.70 -43.17
C PRO A 5 -71.87 -53.23 -41.78
N SER A 6 -70.93 -52.61 -41.07
CA SER A 6 -70.48 -53.04 -39.72
C SER A 6 -71.16 -52.31 -38.55
N LEU A 7 -72.16 -51.48 -38.82
CA LEU A 7 -72.91 -50.70 -37.81
C LEU A 7 -74.11 -51.45 -37.20
N VAL A 8 -74.18 -52.79 -37.34
CA VAL A 8 -75.25 -53.59 -36.74
C VAL A 8 -74.77 -54.08 -35.37
N THR A 9 -75.40 -53.59 -34.31
CA THR A 9 -75.30 -54.19 -32.97
C THR A 9 -75.64 -55.68 -33.05
N GLU A 10 -74.64 -56.53 -32.91
CA GLU A 10 -74.80 -57.98 -32.91
C GLU A 10 -75.35 -58.39 -31.55
N ILE A 11 -76.50 -59.07 -31.52
CA ILE A 11 -77.04 -59.63 -30.28
C ILE A 11 -76.43 -61.02 -30.12
N GLY A 12 -75.72 -61.24 -29.01
CA GLY A 12 -75.12 -62.55 -28.72
C GLY A 12 -76.17 -63.65 -28.57
N PRO A 13 -75.79 -64.94 -28.66
CA PRO A 13 -76.72 -66.07 -28.50
C PRO A 13 -77.40 -66.16 -27.12
N ASP A 14 -76.94 -65.33 -26.18
CA ASP A 14 -77.43 -65.08 -24.83
C ASP A 14 -78.43 -63.91 -24.73
N GLY A 15 -78.74 -63.22 -25.84
CA GLY A 15 -79.72 -62.14 -25.89
C GLY A 15 -79.20 -60.78 -25.43
N LEU A 16 -77.88 -60.65 -25.20
CA LEU A 16 -77.25 -59.40 -24.77
C LEU A 16 -76.73 -58.59 -25.96
N LEU A 17 -76.90 -57.26 -25.89
CA LEU A 17 -76.39 -56.30 -26.86
C LEU A 17 -74.85 -56.32 -26.83
N ARG A 18 -74.21 -56.81 -27.90
CA ARG A 18 -72.76 -56.71 -28.07
C ARG A 18 -72.44 -55.27 -28.47
N GLU A 19 -71.55 -54.63 -27.73
CA GLU A 19 -71.17 -53.23 -27.97
C GLU A 19 -70.63 -53.06 -29.40
N SER A 20 -71.04 -51.97 -30.07
CA SER A 20 -70.54 -51.64 -31.40
C SER A 20 -69.02 -51.48 -31.34
N PRO A 21 -68.24 -52.10 -32.25
CA PRO A 21 -66.77 -52.03 -32.25
C PRO A 21 -66.22 -50.61 -32.21
N VAL A 22 -66.94 -49.65 -32.80
CA VAL A 22 -66.60 -48.21 -32.78
C VAL A 22 -66.75 -47.63 -31.38
N VAL A 23 -67.83 -47.97 -30.67
CA VAL A 23 -68.10 -47.51 -29.30
C VAL A 23 -67.04 -48.03 -28.34
N ALA A 24 -66.74 -49.33 -28.41
CA ALA A 24 -65.70 -49.95 -27.58
C ALA A 24 -64.29 -49.37 -27.85
N HIS A 25 -63.99 -49.03 -29.10
CA HIS A 25 -62.72 -48.36 -29.44
C HIS A 25 -62.67 -46.92 -28.88
N THR A 26 -63.74 -46.15 -29.01
CA THR A 26 -63.79 -44.77 -28.47
C THR A 26 -63.77 -44.75 -26.95
N GLU A 27 -64.41 -45.71 -26.29
CA GLU A 27 -64.42 -45.83 -24.84
C GLU A 27 -63.02 -46.17 -24.31
N ARG A 28 -62.32 -47.11 -24.95
CA ARG A 28 -60.91 -47.40 -24.63
C ARG A 28 -60.01 -46.17 -24.76
N MET A 29 -60.19 -45.38 -25.82
CA MET A 29 -59.41 -44.15 -26.03
C MET A 29 -59.69 -43.10 -24.95
N ILE A 30 -60.96 -42.94 -24.55
CA ILE A 30 -61.36 -42.05 -23.45
C ILE A 30 -60.77 -42.53 -22.12
N GLU A 31 -60.81 -43.83 -21.84
CA GLU A 31 -60.21 -44.41 -20.62
C GLU A 31 -58.69 -44.18 -20.57
N GLU A 32 -57.99 -44.34 -21.69
CA GLU A 32 -56.56 -44.08 -21.80
C GLU A 32 -56.23 -42.59 -21.55
N GLU A 33 -56.99 -41.66 -22.13
CA GLU A 33 -56.82 -40.22 -21.88
C GLU A 33 -57.14 -39.85 -20.43
N GLN A 34 -58.19 -40.42 -19.83
CA GLN A 34 -58.54 -40.22 -18.43
C GLN A 34 -57.43 -40.73 -17.50
N LEU A 35 -56.83 -41.88 -17.82
CA LEU A 35 -55.70 -42.43 -17.07
C LEU A 35 -54.47 -41.53 -17.17
N GLN A 36 -54.15 -41.03 -18.37
CA GLN A 36 -53.04 -40.09 -18.59
C GLN A 36 -53.26 -38.78 -17.83
N LEU A 37 -54.49 -38.24 -17.87
CA LEU A 37 -54.82 -37.00 -17.16
C LEU A 37 -54.68 -37.18 -15.64
N ARG A 38 -55.13 -38.30 -15.08
CA ARG A 38 -54.94 -38.62 -13.64
C ARG A 38 -53.46 -38.68 -13.27
N LYS A 39 -52.64 -39.37 -14.07
CA LYS A 39 -51.18 -39.42 -13.85
C LYS A 39 -50.56 -38.03 -13.90
N TYR A 40 -50.92 -37.22 -14.90
CA TYR A 40 -50.43 -35.86 -15.04
C TYR A 40 -50.82 -34.98 -13.84
N ILE A 41 -52.07 -35.10 -13.37
CA ILE A 41 -52.56 -34.39 -12.20
C ILE A 41 -51.78 -34.82 -10.95
N ASP A 42 -51.63 -36.12 -10.72
CA ASP A 42 -50.90 -36.66 -9.56
C ASP A 42 -49.43 -36.22 -9.56
N GLU A 43 -48.77 -36.25 -10.72
CA GLU A 43 -47.40 -35.76 -10.88
C GLU A 43 -47.29 -34.26 -10.59
N ASN A 44 -48.23 -33.44 -11.06
CA ASN A 44 -48.22 -32.00 -10.78
C ASN A 44 -48.47 -31.73 -9.29
N TYR A 45 -49.42 -32.42 -8.66
CA TYR A 45 -49.63 -32.28 -7.22
C TYR A 45 -48.45 -32.79 -6.38
N SER A 46 -47.69 -33.78 -6.88
CA SER A 46 -46.44 -34.18 -6.24
C SER A 46 -45.39 -33.07 -6.37
N LYS A 47 -45.18 -32.52 -7.58
CA LYS A 47 -44.23 -31.43 -7.84
C LYS A 47 -44.54 -30.18 -7.02
N ILE A 48 -45.82 -29.79 -6.92
CA ILE A 48 -46.24 -28.64 -6.11
C ILE A 48 -45.86 -28.87 -4.64
N ARG A 49 -46.16 -30.06 -4.09
CA ARG A 49 -45.79 -30.40 -2.70
C ARG A 49 -44.29 -30.42 -2.47
N ASP A 50 -43.50 -30.85 -3.46
CA ASP A 50 -42.04 -30.83 -3.38
C ASP A 50 -41.53 -29.38 -3.28
N VAL A 51 -42.00 -28.50 -4.15
CA VAL A 51 -41.65 -27.07 -4.13
C VAL A 51 -42.10 -26.39 -2.83
N GLU A 52 -43.29 -26.70 -2.33
CA GLU A 52 -43.78 -26.16 -1.05
C GLU A 52 -42.88 -26.57 0.12
N ARG A 53 -42.39 -27.82 0.13
CA ARG A 53 -41.44 -28.29 1.14
C ARG A 53 -40.10 -27.58 1.02
N GLU A 54 -39.59 -27.37 -0.18
CA GLU A 54 -38.35 -26.62 -0.43
C GLU A 54 -38.46 -25.17 0.02
N LEU A 55 -39.57 -24.48 -0.29
CA LEU A 55 -39.82 -23.11 0.15
C LEU A 55 -39.92 -23.00 1.67
N SER A 56 -40.58 -23.97 2.32
CA SER A 56 -40.66 -24.05 3.78
C SER A 56 -39.28 -24.23 4.41
N ASN A 57 -38.48 -25.16 3.87
CA ASN A 57 -37.10 -25.40 4.31
C ASN A 57 -36.22 -24.15 4.15
N LEU A 58 -36.28 -23.51 2.99
CA LEU A 58 -35.52 -22.28 2.71
C LEU A 58 -35.91 -21.15 3.67
N THR A 59 -37.20 -20.99 3.94
CA THR A 59 -37.71 -19.99 4.89
C THR A 59 -37.19 -20.26 6.31
N MET A 60 -37.17 -21.52 6.74
CA MET A 60 -36.62 -21.90 8.04
C MET A 60 -35.12 -21.62 8.12
N GLU A 61 -34.36 -21.98 7.08
CA GLU A 61 -32.92 -21.73 7.01
C GLU A 61 -32.60 -20.24 7.09
N MET A 62 -33.34 -19.40 6.35
CA MET A 62 -33.19 -17.95 6.43
C MET A 62 -33.43 -17.42 7.85
N LYS A 63 -34.45 -17.93 8.56
CA LYS A 63 -34.74 -17.53 9.95
C LYS A 63 -33.64 -17.95 10.92
N LEU A 64 -33.13 -19.17 10.80
CA LEU A 64 -32.08 -19.70 11.67
C LEU A 64 -30.74 -18.98 11.45
N THR A 65 -30.44 -18.60 10.21
CA THR A 65 -29.16 -17.97 9.83
C THR A 65 -29.18 -16.44 9.93
N ALA A 66 -30.35 -15.80 9.97
CA ALA A 66 -30.48 -14.34 10.04
C ALA A 66 -29.75 -13.72 11.23
N GLY A 67 -29.84 -14.32 12.42
CA GLY A 67 -29.20 -13.83 13.64
C GLY A 67 -27.66 -13.83 13.55
N PRO A 68 -27.03 -15.00 13.36
CA PRO A 68 -25.57 -15.10 13.23
C PRO A 68 -25.00 -14.24 12.09
N LYS A 69 -25.69 -14.22 10.93
CA LYS A 69 -25.28 -13.39 9.78
C LYS A 69 -25.34 -11.90 10.12
N LYS A 70 -26.42 -11.43 10.75
CA LYS A 70 -26.56 -10.03 11.18
C LYS A 70 -25.50 -9.64 12.22
N ALA A 71 -25.26 -10.49 13.22
CA ALA A 71 -24.25 -10.25 14.25
C ALA A 71 -22.82 -10.15 13.66
N ALA A 72 -22.48 -11.00 12.69
CA ALA A 72 -21.21 -10.94 11.98
C ALA A 72 -21.05 -9.62 11.20
N LEU A 73 -22.11 -9.19 10.48
CA LEU A 73 -22.12 -7.92 9.74
C LEU A 73 -21.98 -6.71 10.68
N GLU A 74 -22.72 -6.68 11.79
CA GLU A 74 -22.61 -5.60 12.78
C GLU A 74 -21.23 -5.55 13.44
N HIS A 75 -20.63 -6.71 13.74
CA HIS A 75 -19.27 -6.77 14.26
C HIS A 75 -18.24 -6.24 13.25
N MET A 76 -18.37 -6.57 11.97
CA MET A 76 -17.53 -6.00 10.91
C MET A 76 -17.70 -4.48 10.81
N ARG A 77 -18.95 -4.00 10.84
CA ARG A 77 -19.24 -2.55 10.85
C ARG A 77 -18.56 -1.84 12.01
N LYS A 78 -18.69 -2.34 13.24
CA LYS A 78 -18.03 -1.77 14.42
C LYS A 78 -16.50 -1.78 14.30
N LYS A 79 -15.92 -2.85 13.74
CA LYS A 79 -14.48 -2.90 13.46
C LYS A 79 -14.03 -1.83 12.47
N ILE A 80 -14.82 -1.58 11.43
CA ILE A 80 -14.54 -0.53 10.44
C ILE A 80 -14.64 0.85 11.08
N GLU A 81 -15.66 1.11 11.90
CA GLU A 81 -15.81 2.37 12.63
C GLU A 81 -14.59 2.65 13.53
N LEU A 82 -14.19 1.66 14.34
CA LEU A 82 -12.99 1.78 15.19
C LEU A 82 -11.71 1.96 14.38
N ALA A 83 -11.55 1.26 13.25
CA ALA A 83 -10.38 1.43 12.39
C ALA A 83 -10.34 2.84 11.78
N THR A 84 -11.50 3.39 11.39
CA THR A 84 -11.64 4.74 10.84
C THR A 84 -11.25 5.80 11.87
N GLU A 85 -11.66 5.64 13.13
CA GLU A 85 -11.27 6.54 14.22
C GLU A 85 -9.76 6.50 14.49
N ARG A 86 -9.15 5.30 14.50
CA ARG A 86 -7.70 5.17 14.63
C ARG A 86 -6.96 5.85 13.49
N ILE A 87 -7.45 5.73 12.26
CA ILE A 87 -6.87 6.40 11.09
C ILE A 87 -6.96 7.92 11.26
N ARG A 88 -8.09 8.46 11.72
CA ARG A 88 -8.22 9.91 11.97
C ARG A 88 -7.21 10.40 13.01
N PHE A 89 -7.07 9.67 14.12
CA PHE A 89 -6.11 10.01 15.16
C PHE A 89 -4.66 9.94 14.66
N ALA A 90 -4.33 8.91 13.87
CA ALA A 90 -3.00 8.79 13.27
C ALA A 90 -2.71 9.93 12.29
N LYS A 91 -3.68 10.34 11.46
CA LYS A 91 -3.55 11.48 10.56
C LYS A 91 -3.33 12.81 11.29
N LEU A 92 -4.03 13.02 12.41
CA LEU A 92 -3.83 14.23 13.20
C LEU A 92 -2.39 14.31 13.75
N LYS A 93 -1.85 13.18 14.22
CA LYS A 93 -0.44 13.09 14.65
C LYS A 93 0.54 13.26 13.50
N GLU A 94 0.22 12.73 12.33
CA GLU A 94 1.02 12.89 11.11
C GLU A 94 1.13 14.38 10.74
N GLU A 95 0.02 15.11 10.73
CA GLU A 95 -0.01 16.55 10.45
C GLU A 95 0.77 17.37 11.50
N GLU A 96 0.65 17.03 12.79
CA GLU A 96 1.44 17.68 13.85
C GLU A 96 2.94 17.44 13.66
N ALA A 97 3.35 16.21 13.37
CA ALA A 97 4.74 15.87 13.12
C ALA A 97 5.27 16.58 11.86
N LYS A 98 4.46 16.65 10.79
CA LYS A 98 4.79 17.36 9.56
C LYS A 98 5.01 18.85 9.81
N LYS A 99 4.12 19.50 10.56
CA LYS A 99 4.26 20.90 10.94
C LYS A 99 5.55 21.16 11.73
N ALA A 100 5.86 20.28 12.68
CA ALA A 100 7.10 20.38 13.46
C ALA A 100 8.35 20.21 12.58
N TRP A 101 8.31 19.25 11.64
CA TRP A 101 9.37 19.03 10.68
C TRP A 101 9.59 20.22 9.74
N GLU A 102 8.50 20.82 9.23
CA GLU A 102 8.57 22.02 8.39
C GLU A 102 9.19 23.21 9.14
N ALA A 103 8.80 23.41 10.40
CA ALA A 103 9.39 24.45 11.24
C ALA A 103 10.89 24.22 11.50
N ALA A 104 11.29 23.00 11.81
CA ALA A 104 12.69 22.63 12.00
C ALA A 104 13.50 22.80 10.70
N SER A 105 12.95 22.37 9.56
CA SER A 105 13.59 22.54 8.25
C SER A 105 13.79 24.02 7.90
N LYS A 106 12.81 24.86 8.21
CA LYS A 106 12.93 26.30 8.02
C LYS A 106 14.05 26.89 8.90
N ALA A 107 14.10 26.53 10.17
CA ALA A 107 15.16 27.03 11.07
C ALA A 107 16.56 26.67 10.57
N VAL A 108 16.76 25.46 10.05
CA VAL A 108 18.04 25.06 9.44
C VAL A 108 18.39 25.94 8.24
N LYS A 109 17.43 26.20 7.35
CA LYS A 109 17.67 27.07 6.18
C LYS A 109 18.00 28.50 6.59
N ASP A 110 17.32 29.03 7.60
CA ASP A 110 17.58 30.38 8.11
C ASP A 110 19.00 30.46 8.69
N GLU A 111 19.45 29.46 9.46
CA GLU A 111 20.83 29.37 9.97
C GLU A 111 21.87 29.19 8.85
N GLU A 112 21.57 28.38 7.83
CA GLU A 112 22.43 28.23 6.65
C GLU A 112 22.58 29.55 5.87
N ALA A 113 21.52 30.34 5.76
CA ALA A 113 21.56 31.66 5.13
C ALA A 113 22.39 32.65 5.96
N VAL A 114 22.26 32.65 7.29
CA VAL A 114 23.10 33.46 8.18
C VAL A 114 24.57 33.07 8.03
N LYS A 115 24.88 31.77 8.02
CA LYS A 115 26.24 31.28 7.78
C LYS A 115 26.78 31.75 6.44
N GLN A 116 26.00 31.64 5.36
CA GLN A 116 26.44 32.07 4.04
C GLN A 116 26.78 33.57 4.03
N LYS A 117 25.91 34.39 4.63
CA LYS A 117 26.17 35.83 4.76
C LYS A 117 27.47 36.11 5.51
N LEU A 118 27.75 35.41 6.60
CA LEU A 118 29.00 35.57 7.35
C LEU A 118 30.24 35.17 6.52
N CYS A 119 30.14 34.11 5.71
CA CYS A 119 31.19 33.74 4.78
C CYS A 119 31.44 34.85 3.74
N ASP A 120 30.38 35.43 3.20
CA ASP A 120 30.46 36.52 2.22
C ASP A 120 31.07 37.79 2.86
N ASP A 121 30.62 38.16 4.06
CA ASP A 121 31.14 39.31 4.82
C ASP A 121 32.64 39.13 5.16
N LEU A 122 33.05 37.92 5.56
CA LEU A 122 34.46 37.60 5.80
C LEU A 122 35.29 37.73 4.53
N ASN A 123 34.80 37.19 3.41
CA ASN A 123 35.48 37.29 2.13
C ASN A 123 35.63 38.75 1.68
N ASN A 124 34.58 39.57 1.85
CA ASN A 124 34.64 41.01 1.58
C ASN A 124 35.69 41.70 2.45
N LEU A 125 35.71 41.44 3.76
CA LEU A 125 36.69 42.03 4.67
C LEU A 125 38.13 41.68 4.29
N VAL A 126 38.38 40.42 3.90
CA VAL A 126 39.69 39.97 3.43
C VAL A 126 40.10 40.71 2.15
N GLN A 127 39.19 40.84 1.19
CA GLN A 127 39.44 41.57 -0.05
C GLN A 127 39.68 43.07 0.20
N GLU A 128 38.85 43.73 1.02
CA GLU A 128 38.99 45.14 1.37
C GLU A 128 40.30 45.41 2.12
N SER A 129 40.67 44.55 3.08
CA SER A 129 41.94 44.65 3.81
C SER A 129 43.13 44.49 2.85
N SER A 130 43.09 43.49 1.98
CA SER A 130 44.13 43.26 0.97
C SER A 130 44.28 44.48 0.05
N ASN A 131 43.17 44.95 -0.53
CA ASN A 131 43.16 46.12 -1.41
C ASN A 131 43.65 47.38 -0.72
N SER A 132 43.27 47.59 0.55
CA SER A 132 43.74 48.72 1.36
C SER A 132 45.25 48.65 1.63
N GLN A 133 45.78 47.45 1.93
CA GLN A 133 47.21 47.24 2.11
C GLN A 133 47.97 47.47 0.80
N PHE A 134 47.46 46.97 -0.33
CA PHE A 134 48.05 47.20 -1.65
C PHE A 134 48.06 48.68 -2.03
N ALA A 135 46.95 49.41 -1.86
CA ALA A 135 46.89 50.85 -2.14
C ALA A 135 47.91 51.64 -1.31
N ARG A 136 48.09 51.26 -0.02
CA ARG A 136 49.10 51.88 0.85
C ARG A 136 50.53 51.59 0.39
N LEU A 137 50.81 50.36 -0.05
CA LEU A 137 52.11 49.98 -0.61
C LEU A 137 52.41 50.73 -1.91
N GLU A 138 51.41 50.86 -2.79
CA GLU A 138 51.54 51.65 -4.02
C GLU A 138 51.79 53.13 -3.74
N GLU A 139 51.13 53.71 -2.73
CA GLU A 139 51.39 55.08 -2.31
C GLU A 139 52.81 55.25 -1.76
N LEU A 140 53.27 54.34 -0.89
CA LEU A 140 54.64 54.38 -0.36
C LEU A 140 55.67 54.25 -1.49
N LYS A 141 55.43 53.35 -2.44
CA LYS A 141 56.26 53.22 -3.65
C LYS A 141 56.30 54.54 -4.43
N ARG A 142 55.16 55.17 -4.69
CA ARG A 142 55.08 56.47 -5.39
C ARG A 142 55.83 57.58 -4.64
N ARG A 143 55.73 57.61 -3.31
CA ARG A 143 56.47 58.57 -2.46
C ARG A 143 57.99 58.32 -2.51
N LEU A 144 58.42 57.05 -2.46
CA LEU A 144 59.84 56.67 -2.59
C LEU A 144 60.41 57.02 -3.97
N GLU A 145 59.62 56.84 -5.04
CA GLU A 145 59.99 57.26 -6.39
C GLU A 145 60.14 58.78 -6.47
N ALA A 146 59.22 59.55 -5.88
CA ALA A 146 59.30 61.01 -5.83
C ALA A 146 60.50 61.53 -5.02
N LEU A 147 60.90 60.82 -3.96
CA LEU A 147 62.10 61.13 -3.16
C LEU A 147 63.41 60.73 -3.85
N ASN A 148 63.34 59.98 -4.95
CA ASN A 148 64.45 59.73 -5.86
C ASN A 148 64.25 60.42 -7.24
N PRO A 149 64.23 61.78 -7.33
CA PRO A 149 64.03 62.49 -8.60
C PRO A 149 65.09 62.18 -9.68
N ARG A 150 66.21 61.55 -9.29
CA ARG A 150 67.34 61.24 -10.17
C ARG A 150 67.23 59.92 -10.93
N ARG A 151 66.05 59.28 -10.95
CA ARG A 151 65.81 58.08 -11.75
C ARG A 151 64.67 58.28 -12.74
N SER A 152 64.81 59.23 -13.64
CA SER A 152 64.09 59.20 -14.92
C SER A 152 64.66 58.08 -15.81
N PRO A 153 63.82 57.41 -16.63
CA PRO A 153 64.20 56.25 -17.41
C PRO A 153 64.91 56.69 -18.71
N ALA A 154 66.23 56.50 -18.78
CA ALA A 154 67.00 56.45 -20.02
C ALA A 154 68.20 55.54 -19.74
N LEU A 155 68.15 54.28 -20.18
CA LEU A 155 68.72 53.77 -21.44
C LEU A 155 70.27 53.66 -21.36
N ILE A 156 70.77 52.62 -22.04
CA ILE A 156 72.16 52.20 -22.27
C ILE A 156 72.53 51.02 -21.34
N GLY A 157 72.67 49.79 -21.81
CA GLY A 157 73.06 49.34 -23.15
C GLY A 157 74.46 48.73 -23.06
N THR A 158 74.50 47.41 -23.26
CA THR A 158 75.61 46.62 -23.83
C THR A 158 77.02 46.87 -23.28
N ALA A 159 77.51 45.92 -22.48
CA ALA A 159 78.89 45.48 -22.58
C ALA A 159 78.90 43.95 -22.66
N GLU A 160 79.43 43.48 -23.77
CA GLU A 160 79.38 42.13 -24.28
C GLU A 160 80.33 41.19 -23.54
N THR A 161 79.82 39.97 -23.27
CA THR A 161 80.50 38.65 -23.41
C THR A 161 81.72 38.28 -22.54
N PRO A 162 82.12 36.99 -22.53
CA PRO A 162 81.36 35.74 -22.61
C PRO A 162 81.70 34.82 -21.41
N VAL A 163 81.12 33.63 -21.34
CA VAL A 163 81.70 32.34 -20.86
C VAL A 163 80.57 31.47 -20.29
N GLN A 164 80.11 30.52 -21.11
CA GLN A 164 79.68 29.21 -20.62
C GLN A 164 80.94 28.37 -20.33
N PRO A 165 80.91 27.44 -19.37
CA PRO A 165 80.63 26.06 -19.77
C PRO A 165 79.87 25.18 -18.74
N ALA A 166 79.21 24.15 -19.31
CA ALA A 166 79.12 22.76 -18.89
C ALA A 166 78.22 22.31 -17.70
N ALA A 167 77.08 21.72 -18.10
CA ALA A 167 76.72 20.30 -17.98
C ALA A 167 76.59 19.55 -16.62
N THR A 168 75.42 18.89 -16.52
CA THR A 168 75.11 17.54 -15.97
C THR A 168 75.12 17.27 -14.46
N THR A 169 73.95 16.88 -13.90
CA THR A 169 73.54 15.54 -13.37
C THR A 169 72.28 15.73 -12.50
N ALA A 170 71.07 15.28 -12.86
CA ALA A 170 70.49 13.94 -12.75
C ALA A 170 70.21 13.44 -11.30
N SER A 171 68.92 13.42 -10.89
CA SER A 171 68.21 12.43 -10.03
C SER A 171 66.81 13.01 -9.68
N SER A 172 65.69 12.48 -10.20
CA SER A 172 64.84 11.38 -9.63
C SER A 172 64.25 11.75 -8.26
N ASP A 173 62.98 11.62 -7.90
CA ASP A 173 61.82 10.88 -8.37
C ASP A 173 60.60 11.31 -7.50
N ALA A 174 59.38 10.89 -7.88
CA ALA A 174 58.13 10.79 -7.09
C ALA A 174 57.37 12.10 -6.74
N SER A 175 56.04 12.25 -6.88
CA SER A 175 54.93 11.44 -7.40
C SER A 175 53.67 12.33 -7.54
N VAL A 176 53.08 12.39 -8.75
CA VAL A 176 51.66 12.22 -9.21
C VAL A 176 50.47 12.62 -8.27
N PRO A 177 49.23 12.88 -8.78
CA PRO A 177 48.72 14.02 -9.57
C PRO A 177 47.36 14.59 -9.03
N ASN A 178 46.76 15.60 -9.68
CA ASN A 178 45.31 15.52 -9.93
C ASN A 178 44.92 16.23 -11.23
N VAL A 179 44.24 15.49 -12.10
CA VAL A 179 43.84 15.86 -13.46
C VAL A 179 42.33 16.12 -13.46
N VAL A 180 41.94 17.19 -14.15
CA VAL A 180 40.55 17.56 -14.48
C VAL A 180 40.07 16.73 -15.68
N GLU A 181 38.78 16.34 -15.62
CA GLU A 181 37.91 15.65 -16.61
C GLU A 181 37.96 16.22 -18.06
N PRO A 182 37.23 15.69 -19.10
CA PRO A 182 36.20 14.62 -19.20
C PRO A 182 36.50 13.64 -20.39
N PRO A 183 35.63 12.68 -20.87
CA PRO A 183 34.39 12.96 -21.64
C PRO A 183 33.28 11.86 -21.62
N THR A 184 32.27 12.15 -22.43
CA THR A 184 30.99 11.51 -22.79
C THR A 184 30.97 10.08 -23.38
N GLU A 185 29.78 9.49 -23.24
CA GLU A 185 29.06 8.55 -24.14
C GLU A 185 29.25 7.00 -24.06
N SER A 186 28.14 6.36 -23.65
CA SER A 186 27.39 5.32 -24.39
C SER A 186 27.19 3.94 -23.73
N SER A 187 25.95 3.46 -23.85
CA SER A 187 25.51 2.06 -24.02
C SER A 187 24.90 1.27 -22.83
N LYS A 188 23.56 1.17 -22.88
CA LYS A 188 22.69 -0.03 -22.86
C LYS A 188 22.84 -1.13 -21.79
N SER A 189 21.76 -1.37 -21.03
CA SER A 189 21.04 -2.66 -20.80
C SER A 189 20.06 -2.47 -19.61
N ASN A 190 18.74 -2.45 -19.79
CA ASN A 190 17.76 -3.54 -19.76
C ASN A 190 18.04 -4.68 -18.76
N VAL A 191 17.21 -4.84 -17.71
CA VAL A 191 16.64 -6.11 -17.19
C VAL A 191 15.46 -5.82 -16.24
N GLU A 192 14.27 -6.30 -16.60
CA GLU A 192 13.11 -6.55 -15.73
C GLU A 192 13.38 -7.72 -14.76
N SER A 193 12.81 -7.73 -13.54
CA SER A 193 12.43 -8.98 -12.84
C SER A 193 11.45 -8.75 -11.69
N LYS A 194 10.28 -9.40 -11.79
CA LYS A 194 9.31 -9.70 -10.73
C LYS A 194 9.80 -10.85 -9.85
N THR A 195 9.33 -10.94 -8.60
CA THR A 195 8.94 -12.16 -7.83
C THR A 195 8.38 -11.69 -6.47
N SER A 196 7.11 -11.89 -6.08
CA SER A 196 6.37 -13.11 -5.69
C SER A 196 7.08 -13.97 -4.64
N GLY A 197 6.48 -14.08 -3.45
CA GLY A 197 6.98 -14.87 -2.33
C GLY A 197 5.98 -14.93 -1.17
N ASP A 198 4.97 -15.79 -1.33
CA ASP A 198 4.00 -16.24 -0.35
C ASP A 198 4.67 -17.18 0.67
N VAL A 199 4.48 -16.96 1.99
CA VAL A 199 4.76 -17.99 3.03
C VAL A 199 3.74 -17.86 4.16
N GLU A 200 2.76 -18.75 4.10
CA GLU A 200 1.90 -19.20 5.20
C GLU A 200 2.70 -20.13 6.16
N GLY A 201 2.60 -19.90 7.47
CA GLY A 201 3.40 -20.63 8.47
C GLY A 201 2.78 -20.62 9.87
N ARG A 202 1.82 -21.53 10.07
CA ARG A 202 1.03 -21.82 11.28
C ARG A 202 1.88 -22.46 12.39
N GLY A 203 1.79 -21.98 13.64
CA GLY A 203 2.45 -22.65 14.78
C GLY A 203 2.05 -22.13 16.17
N LYS A 204 1.05 -22.78 16.79
CA LYS A 204 0.61 -22.60 18.18
C LYS A 204 1.71 -23.02 19.19
N LYS A 205 1.85 -22.30 20.32
CA LYS A 205 2.04 -22.90 21.66
C LYS A 205 1.82 -21.87 22.79
N LYS A 206 1.11 -22.33 23.82
CA LYS A 206 0.66 -21.67 25.05
C LYS A 206 1.53 -22.18 26.21
N ASN A 207 1.90 -21.31 27.16
CA ASN A 207 2.29 -21.55 28.58
C ASN A 207 2.41 -20.13 29.19
N THR A 208 1.71 -19.64 30.22
CA THR A 208 1.27 -20.13 31.55
C THR A 208 2.42 -20.63 32.43
N MET A 209 2.95 -19.74 33.29
CA MET A 209 3.14 -19.95 34.74
C MET A 209 3.71 -18.68 35.42
N GLN A 210 3.21 -18.43 36.63
CA GLN A 210 3.53 -17.34 37.55
C GLN A 210 4.68 -17.71 38.50
N GLY A 211 5.35 -16.69 39.05
CA GLY A 211 6.13 -16.74 40.31
C GLY A 211 7.64 -16.47 40.13
N ARG A 212 8.38 -15.78 41.02
CA ARG A 212 8.10 -15.23 42.36
C ARG A 212 9.36 -14.47 42.84
N GLY A 213 9.19 -13.31 43.50
CA GLY A 213 10.13 -12.70 44.46
C GLY A 213 10.96 -11.52 43.95
N LYS A 214 11.29 -10.47 44.71
CA LYS A 214 11.15 -10.09 46.14
C LYS A 214 11.48 -8.57 46.25
N GLY A 215 10.87 -7.87 47.21
CA GLY A 215 11.22 -6.49 47.62
C GLY A 215 9.96 -5.68 47.98
N ILE A 216 9.31 -5.90 49.12
CA ILE A 216 9.55 -5.31 50.46
C ILE A 216 9.64 -3.77 50.41
N GLY A 217 8.57 -3.09 50.84
CA GLY A 217 8.62 -1.68 51.24
C GLY A 217 7.26 -0.96 51.31
N ALA A 218 6.77 -0.79 52.53
CA ALA A 218 5.80 0.23 52.98
C ALA A 218 4.27 0.01 52.80
N ILE A 219 3.60 0.24 53.93
CA ILE A 219 2.20 0.02 54.31
C ILE A 219 1.29 1.17 53.81
N PRO A 220 -0.01 0.90 53.54
CA PRO A 220 -1.03 1.69 54.24
C PRO A 220 -2.10 0.83 54.92
N LYS A 221 -2.39 1.17 56.18
CA LYS A 221 -3.51 0.62 56.98
C LYS A 221 -4.79 1.41 56.69
N ASN A 222 -5.91 0.68 56.71
CA ASN A 222 -7.28 1.09 57.03
C ASN A 222 -8.03 2.01 56.05
N ARG A 223 -9.04 1.44 55.36
CA ARG A 223 -10.47 1.59 55.70
C ARG A 223 -11.34 1.00 54.59
N GLY A 224 -12.26 0.12 54.99
CA GLY A 224 -13.63 0.17 54.47
C GLY A 224 -14.02 -0.80 53.34
N SER A 225 -14.93 -1.69 53.71
CA SER A 225 -16.05 -2.19 52.91
C SER A 225 -15.89 -3.53 52.19
N SER A 226 -16.25 -4.55 52.95
CA SER A 226 -16.70 -5.87 52.52
C SER A 226 -18.01 -5.76 51.72
N TRP A 227 -18.03 -6.25 50.47
CA TRP A 227 -19.27 -6.72 49.82
C TRP A 227 -18.93 -7.80 48.78
N THR A 228 -18.64 -9.00 49.28
CA THR A 228 -18.67 -10.25 48.50
C THR A 228 -19.82 -11.11 49.00
N GLY A 229 -20.71 -11.53 48.10
CA GLY A 229 -21.80 -12.48 48.35
C GLY A 229 -22.88 -12.31 47.29
N ALA A 230 -22.75 -12.92 46.11
CA ALA A 230 -23.17 -14.30 45.82
C ALA A 230 -24.68 -14.49 46.02
N GLY A 231 -25.44 -14.36 44.93
CA GLY A 231 -26.85 -14.72 44.85
C GLY A 231 -27.03 -15.75 43.74
N PHE A 232 -27.21 -17.00 44.14
CA PHE A 232 -27.83 -18.08 43.37
C PHE A 232 -28.54 -18.98 44.39
N ASP A 233 -29.86 -18.82 44.47
CA ASP A 233 -30.84 -19.89 44.62
C ASP A 233 -32.08 -19.45 43.81
#